data_AF-A0A7J3XEI4-F1
#
_entry.id   AF-A0A7J3XEI4-F1
#
_cell.length_a   1.000
_cell.length_b   1.000
_cell.length_c   1.000
_cell.angle_alpha   90.00
_cell.angle_beta   90.00
_cell.angle_gamma   90.00
#
_symmetry.space_group_name_H-M   'P 1'
#
loop_
_entity.id
_entity.type
_entity.pdbx_description
1 polymer ?
#
loop_
_entity_poly.entity_id
_entity_poly.type
_entity_poly.pdbx_seq_one_letter_code
_entity_poly.pdbx_strand_id
1 'polypeptide(L)'
;CDRVNLERVAELLKAREVRLARAKEVKEEVGYDVGGVPPFGHIKRFLTLVDKKVEELRDSLLYAGGGSHRHLLKLRGDALFDALKRTNTEYMVASLAE
;
A
#
# COMPACT_ATOMS: atom_id res chain seq x y z
N CYS A 1 -7.78 15.70 3.31
CA CYS A 1 -7.13 14.57 2.61
C CYS A 1 -6.52 13.69 3.69
N ASP A 2 -6.73 12.38 3.62
CA ASP A 2 -6.11 11.46 4.57
C ASP A 2 -4.58 11.52 4.44
N ARG A 3 -3.89 11.38 5.58
CA ARG A 3 -2.43 11.41 5.66
C ARG A 3 -1.99 10.30 6.62
N VAL A 4 -0.94 9.59 6.24
CA VAL A 4 -0.32 8.58 7.11
C VAL A 4 0.52 9.27 8.19
N ASN A 5 0.29 8.91 9.45
CA ASN A 5 1.12 9.27 10.59
C ASN A 5 2.35 8.34 10.63
N LEU A 6 3.54 8.91 10.43
CA LEU A 6 4.80 8.14 10.39
C LEU A 6 5.20 7.61 11.77
N GLU A 7 4.90 8.32 12.86
CA GLU A 7 5.15 7.83 14.22
C GLU A 7 4.33 6.58 14.48
N ARG A 8 3.05 6.61 14.09
CA ARG A 8 2.14 5.47 14.20
C ARG A 8 2.63 4.26 13.40
N VAL A 9 3.12 4.49 12.18
CA VAL A 9 3.73 3.43 11.37
C VAL A 9 4.98 2.85 12.04
N ALA A 10 5.85 3.69 12.60
CA ALA A 10 7.03 3.23 13.32
C ALA A 10 6.67 2.36 14.53
N GLU A 11 5.65 2.76 15.32
CA GLU A 11 5.13 1.95 16.43
C GLU A 11 4.62 0.58 15.96
N LEU A 12 3.78 0.55 14.93
CA LEU A 12 3.20 -0.69 14.39
C LEU A 12 4.28 -1.64 13.86
N LEU A 13 5.34 -1.09 13.25
CA LEU A 13 6.47 -1.86 12.73
C LEU A 13 7.55 -2.16 13.80
N LYS A 14 7.38 -1.67 15.03
CA LYS A 14 8.39 -1.73 16.11
C LYS A 14 9.76 -1.18 15.65
N ALA A 15 9.71 -0.15 14.80
CA ALA A 15 10.88 0.53 14.28
C ALA A 15 11.19 1.78 15.11
N ARG A 16 12.47 2.17 15.15
CA ARG A 16 12.87 3.43 15.80
C ARG A 16 12.36 4.65 15.03
N GLU A 17 12.38 4.59 13.71
CA GLU A 17 11.99 5.67 12.80
C GLU A 17 11.59 5.06 11.45
N VAL A 18 10.70 5.75 10.74
CA VAL A 18 10.38 5.48 9.33
C VAL A 18 10.45 6.77 8.53
N ARG A 19 10.75 6.64 7.24
CA ARG A 19 10.77 7.75 6.29
C ARG A 19 10.12 7.35 4.98
N LEU A 20 9.74 8.34 4.19
CA LEU A 20 9.38 8.09 2.80
C LEU A 20 10.60 7.56 2.02
N ALA A 21 10.35 6.57 1.17
CA ALA A 21 11.33 6.07 0.22
C ALA A 21 11.62 7.12 -0.86
N ARG A 22 12.87 7.21 -1.29
CA ARG A 22 13.29 8.04 -2.43
C ARG A 22 12.83 7.40 -3.73
N ALA A 23 12.64 8.20 -4.78
CA ALA A 23 12.16 7.70 -6.07
C ALA A 23 13.01 6.53 -6.63
N LYS A 24 14.34 6.61 -6.47
CA LYS A 24 15.26 5.54 -6.85
C LYS A 24 15.00 4.24 -6.08
N GLU A 25 14.82 4.33 -4.75
CA GLU A 25 14.53 3.18 -3.89
C GLU A 25 13.19 2.55 -4.29
N VAL A 26 12.16 3.35 -4.56
CA VAL A 26 10.87 2.85 -5.05
C VAL A 26 11.06 2.10 -6.37
N LYS A 27 11.81 2.66 -7.33
CA LYS A 27 12.03 1.99 -8.61
C LYS A 27 12.76 0.66 -8.47
N GLU A 28 13.81 0.62 -7.66
CA GLU A 28 14.67 -0.56 -7.47
C GLU A 28 14.01 -1.66 -6.63
N GLU A 29 13.16 -1.30 -5.67
CA GLU A 29 12.56 -2.24 -4.73
C GLU A 29 11.14 -2.66 -5.16
N VAL A 30 10.36 -1.75 -5.73
CA VAL A 30 8.95 -1.95 -6.11
C VAL A 30 8.80 -2.26 -7.61
N GLY A 31 9.68 -1.71 -8.45
CA GLY A 31 9.67 -1.90 -9.92
C GLY A 31 8.87 -0.87 -10.70
N TYR A 32 8.24 0.09 -10.02
CA TYR A 32 7.39 1.13 -10.62
C TYR A 32 7.93 2.53 -10.30
N ASP A 33 7.59 3.50 -11.14
CA ASP A 33 7.91 4.89 -10.87
C ASP A 33 6.95 5.47 -9.82
N VAL A 34 7.45 6.42 -9.01
CA VAL A 34 6.63 7.20 -8.08
C VAL A 34 5.46 7.83 -8.85
N GLY A 35 4.27 7.82 -8.26
CA GLY A 35 3.03 8.28 -8.90
C GLY A 35 2.29 7.21 -9.70
N GLY A 36 2.92 6.06 -9.97
CA GLY A 36 2.30 4.92 -10.66
C GLY A 36 2.25 3.62 -9.85
N VAL A 37 2.66 3.64 -8.58
CA VAL A 37 2.82 2.43 -7.76
C VAL A 37 1.46 1.76 -7.50
N PRO A 38 1.26 0.51 -7.95
CA PRO A 38 0.05 -0.25 -7.65
C PRO A 38 0.04 -0.77 -6.21
N PRO A 39 -1.11 -1.18 -5.66
CA PRO A 39 -1.19 -1.68 -4.28
C PRO A 39 -0.55 -3.07 -4.08
N PHE A 40 -0.28 -3.80 -5.17
CA PHE A 40 0.33 -5.14 -5.17
C PHE A 40 1.05 -5.42 -6.50
N GLY A 41 1.65 -6.59 -6.64
CA GLY A 41 2.33 -7.00 -7.89
C GLY A 41 3.67 -6.30 -8.10
N HIS A 42 4.38 -6.05 -7.00
CA HIS A 42 5.72 -5.48 -6.97
C HIS A 42 6.78 -6.55 -7.29
N ILE A 43 7.97 -6.13 -7.72
CA ILE A 43 9.08 -7.06 -8.01
C ILE A 43 9.61 -7.77 -6.75
N LYS A 44 9.47 -7.13 -5.58
CA LYS A 44 9.71 -7.73 -4.26
C LYS A 44 8.42 -7.77 -3.47
N ARG A 45 8.31 -8.74 -2.55
CA ARG A 45 7.15 -8.83 -1.64
C ARG A 45 7.43 -8.01 -0.38
N PHE A 46 6.45 -7.23 0.06
CA PHE A 46 6.54 -6.37 1.24
C PHE A 46 5.56 -6.80 2.33
N LEU A 47 5.87 -6.47 3.58
CA LEU A 47 4.85 -6.30 4.60
C LEU A 47 4.04 -5.04 4.24
N THR A 48 2.72 -5.13 4.29
CA THR A 48 1.84 -4.02 3.87
C THR A 48 0.86 -3.64 4.96
N LEU A 49 0.91 -2.38 5.39
CA LEU A 49 -0.10 -1.81 6.28
C LEU A 49 -1.24 -1.26 5.43
N VAL A 50 -2.47 -1.61 5.80
CA VAL A 50 -3.70 -1.13 5.15
C VAL A 50 -4.50 -0.35 6.19
N ASP A 51 -4.97 0.84 5.84
CA ASP A 51 -5.80 1.64 6.75
C ASP A 51 -7.18 0.99 6.96
N LYS A 52 -7.71 1.04 8.19
CA LYS A 52 -9.06 0.53 8.51
C LYS A 52 -10.16 1.08 7.60
N LYS A 53 -10.07 2.34 7.18
CA LYS A 53 -11.03 2.94 6.24
C LYS A 53 -11.05 2.22 4.89
N VAL A 54 -9.93 1.61 4.47
CA VAL A 54 -9.88 0.81 3.24
C VAL A 54 -10.53 -0.55 3.45
N GLU A 55 -10.42 -1.13 4.65
CA GLU A 55 -11.11 -2.36 5.03
C GLU A 55 -12.64 -2.17 5.07
N GLU A 56 -13.13 -1.03 5.55
CA GLU A 56 -14.55 -0.68 5.53
C GLU A 56 -15.14 -0.66 4.11
N LEU A 57 -14.31 -0.46 3.09
CA LEU A 57 -14.70 -0.43 1.68
C LEU A 57 -14.59 -1.80 0.98
N ARG A 58 -14.51 -2.91 1.73
CA ARG A 58 -14.35 -4.27 1.19
C ARG A 58 -15.40 -4.65 0.15
N ASP A 59 -16.64 -4.20 0.35
CA ASP A 59 -17.74 -4.50 -0.58
C ASP A 59 -17.93 -3.44 -1.68
N SER A 60 -17.06 -2.42 -1.72
CA SER A 60 -17.11 -1.32 -2.68
C SER A 60 -16.11 -1.49 -3.84
N LEU A 61 -16.31 -0.71 -4.90
CA LEU A 61 -15.33 -0.54 -5.96
C LEU A 61 -14.28 0.49 -5.53
N LEU A 62 -13.01 0.12 -5.67
CA LEU A 62 -11.84 0.94 -5.36
C LEU A 62 -11.09 1.33 -6.63
N TYR A 63 -10.32 2.41 -6.53
CA TYR A 63 -9.34 2.82 -7.52
C TYR A 63 -7.97 2.93 -6.86
N ALA A 64 -6.96 2.38 -7.52
CA ALA A 64 -5.56 2.44 -7.07
C ALA A 64 -4.62 2.68 -8.25
N GLY A 65 -3.32 2.87 -7.97
CA GLY A 65 -2.31 2.98 -9.02
C GLY A 65 -2.32 1.78 -9.97
N GLY A 66 -2.26 2.03 -11.27
CA GLY A 66 -2.32 0.99 -12.31
C GLY A 66 -0.96 0.56 -12.87
N GLY A 67 0.15 0.87 -12.19
CA GLY A 67 1.50 0.54 -12.67
C GLY A 67 2.14 1.59 -13.57
N SER A 68 1.48 2.72 -13.81
CA SER A 68 2.06 3.87 -14.53
C SER A 68 1.26 5.15 -14.27
N HIS A 69 1.79 6.29 -14.70
CA HIS A 69 1.14 7.60 -14.60
C HIS A 69 -0.14 7.75 -15.43
N ARG A 70 -0.40 6.82 -16.36
CA ARG A 70 -1.52 6.90 -17.32
C ARG A 70 -2.61 5.87 -17.07
N HIS A 71 -2.46 5.04 -16.03
CA HIS A 71 -3.36 3.92 -15.79
C HIS A 71 -3.76 3.86 -14.32
N LEU A 72 -5.03 3.58 -14.08
CA LEU A 72 -5.57 3.23 -12.77
C LEU A 72 -6.07 1.79 -12.79
N LEU A 73 -6.01 1.15 -11.63
CA LEU A 73 -6.61 -0.15 -11.39
C LEU A 73 -7.98 0.06 -10.73
N LYS A 74 -9.04 -0.43 -11.37
CA LYS A 74 -10.38 -0.54 -10.78
C LYS A 74 -10.59 -1.98 -10.32
N LEU A 75 -10.90 -2.17 -9.04
CA LEU A 75 -11.11 -3.49 -8.44
C LEU A 75 -12.13 -3.42 -7.30
N ARG A 76 -12.72 -4.57 -6.94
CA ARG A 76 -13.50 -4.65 -5.70
C ARG A 76 -12.58 -4.72 -4.49
N GLY A 77 -13.02 -4.21 -3.35
CA GLY A 77 -12.24 -4.22 -2.11
C GLY A 77 -11.88 -5.63 -1.65
N ASP A 78 -12.78 -6.60 -1.74
CA ASP A 78 -12.50 -8.01 -1.46
C ASP A 78 -11.37 -8.57 -2.32
N ALA A 79 -11.38 -8.26 -3.62
CA ALA A 79 -10.33 -8.63 -4.56
C ALA A 79 -8.98 -7.98 -4.23
N LEU A 80 -8.95 -6.76 -3.69
CA LEU A 80 -7.72 -6.13 -3.19
C LEU A 80 -7.11 -6.99 -2.07
N PHE A 81 -7.89 -7.35 -1.06
CA PHE A 81 -7.39 -8.16 0.06
C PHE A 81 -6.95 -9.56 -0.37
N ASP A 82 -7.65 -10.18 -1.31
CA ASP A 82 -7.24 -11.48 -1.86
C ASP A 82 -5.95 -11.40 -2.68
N ALA A 83 -5.73 -10.29 -3.40
CA ALA A 83 -4.46 -10.03 -4.08
C ALA A 83 -3.33 -9.84 -3.07
N LEU A 84 -3.50 -8.98 -2.05
CA LEU A 84 -2.50 -8.75 -1.00
C LEU A 84 -2.06 -10.04 -0.31
N LYS A 85 -3.00 -10.95 0.00
CA LYS A 85 -2.69 -12.28 0.57
C LYS A 85 -1.75 -13.12 -0.29
N ARG A 86 -1.84 -12.99 -1.62
CA ARG A 86 -1.12 -13.84 -2.57
C ARG A 86 0.21 -13.25 -3.00
N THR A 87 0.30 -11.93 -3.07
CA THR A 87 1.43 -11.22 -3.69
C THR A 87 2.37 -10.59 -2.69
N ASN A 88 1.92 -10.33 -1.46
CA ASN A 88 2.72 -9.66 -0.44
C ASN A 88 3.25 -10.67 0.57
N THR A 89 4.22 -10.28 1.39
CA THR A 89 4.75 -11.17 2.43
C THR A 89 3.68 -11.40 3.49
N GLU A 90 3.05 -10.31 3.91
CA GLU A 90 1.93 -10.25 4.84
C GLU A 90 1.24 -8.88 4.67
N TYR A 91 -0.02 -8.77 5.08
CA TYR A 91 -0.64 -7.47 5.29
C TYR A 91 -1.30 -7.39 6.66
N MET A 92 -1.33 -6.19 7.24
CA MET A 92 -1.97 -5.89 8.51
C MET A 92 -2.92 -4.71 8.34
N VAL A 93 -4.08 -4.77 8.99
CA VAL A 93 -5.03 -3.66 9.01
C VAL A 93 -4.89 -2.88 10.33
N ALA A 94 -4.74 -1.57 10.24
CA ALA A 94 -4.60 -0.67 11.39
C ALA A 94 -5.12 0.74 11.10
N SER A 95 -5.36 1.55 12.13
CA SER A 95 -5.54 3.00 11.94
C SER A 95 -4.17 3.62 11.69
N LEU A 96 -4.01 4.33 10.56
CA LEU A 96 -2.74 4.93 10.15
C LEU A 96 -2.74 6.46 10.20
N ALA A 97 -3.89 7.10 10.44
CA ALA A 97 -4.05 8.56 10.37
C ALA A 97 -4.05 9.28 11.73
N GLU A 98 -4.13 8.52 12.84
CA GLU A 98 -4.12 9.04 14.22
C GLU A 98 -2.72 8.98 14.82
#